data_AF-A0A7W1EUZ9-F1
#
_entry.id   AF-A0A7W1EUZ9-F1
#
_cell.length_a   1.000
_cell.length_b   1.000
_cell.length_c   1.000
_cell.angle_alpha   90.00
_cell.angle_beta   90.00
_cell.angle_gamma   90.00
#
_symmetry.space_group_name_H-M   'P 1'
#
loop_
_entity.id
_entity.type
_entity.pdbx_description
1 polymer ?
#
loop_
_entity_poly.entity_id
_entity_poly.type
_entity_poly.pdbx_seq_one_letter_code
_entity_poly.pdbx_strand_id
1 'polypeptide(L)'
;MRNYFYVVLFIISGYTSFSQLLPSIGLNSIPQNSAQICNEPFYLGNFYSTGYQQGDTVPDFKLYNLNGDSLILSQELLAGKPVLLISGNLTCPVFRAKVATINQVITTYSSNIKVYVIYTLEAHPTDTSVYFGYVNVTSQNTTANVLFPQPDTYAQRKDIVDTMSYFVNLNAPVFIDAPCNNWWKKFGPAPNNSYLIGTNGVVLNKHGWFHKTPDNIFCDLDSILNVNSGLCVQAPTIPGNFTLNVVSNNVSGNPTQLLYDYVDVINTSSVVVTFKAKKILNTLPAGWQTAFCADVCYSTSDDSIEVSLNAFDTLHMSLDFFTDNVADSGSVKVGFKNMNKPNNSFSLWLKASTLPNDVGIKDLQNQEILFALYPNPASNSVSIITDKKYFTISVYNTIGKEIIREDNNTSVNTEHLQNGIYFIVFSNSQGIISKKLIIAK
;
A
#
# COMPACT_ATOMS: atom_id res chain seq x y z
N MET A 1 -43.46 29.15 -72.50
CA MET A 1 -42.20 28.79 -71.84
C MET A 1 -42.52 28.42 -70.41
N ARG A 2 -42.38 27.14 -70.04
CA ARG A 2 -42.73 26.62 -68.71
C ARG A 2 -41.42 26.27 -68.01
N ASN A 3 -41.00 27.11 -67.07
CA ASN A 3 -39.76 26.91 -66.32
C ASN A 3 -39.98 25.85 -65.24
N TYR A 4 -39.27 24.73 -65.36
CA TYR A 4 -39.20 23.71 -64.31
C TYR A 4 -38.04 24.07 -63.36
N PHE A 5 -38.38 24.38 -62.11
CA PHE A 5 -37.43 24.55 -61.03
C PHE A 5 -37.05 23.15 -60.49
N TYR A 6 -35.81 22.73 -60.71
CA TYR A 6 -35.27 21.52 -60.09
C TYR A 6 -34.69 21.89 -58.72
N VAL A 7 -35.36 21.46 -57.65
CA VAL A 7 -34.83 21.53 -56.29
C VAL A 7 -33.92 20.32 -56.10
N VAL A 8 -32.61 20.55 -56.05
CA VAL A 8 -31.62 19.52 -55.69
C VAL A 8 -31.60 19.42 -54.17
N LEU A 9 -32.25 18.38 -53.63
CA LEU A 9 -32.14 18.02 -52.22
C LEU A 9 -30.75 17.42 -51.96
N PHE A 10 -29.87 18.16 -51.29
CA PHE A 10 -28.66 17.58 -50.70
C PHE A 10 -29.05 16.81 -49.45
N ILE A 11 -29.17 15.48 -49.57
CA ILE A 11 -29.23 14.59 -48.41
C ILE A 11 -27.80 14.49 -47.86
N ILE A 12 -27.49 15.33 -46.86
CA ILE A 12 -26.28 15.16 -46.04
C ILE A 12 -26.57 13.94 -45.16
N SER A 13 -26.14 12.76 -45.60
CA SER A 13 -26.05 11.59 -44.76
C SER A 13 -24.94 11.85 -43.74
N GLY A 14 -25.31 12.35 -42.56
CA GLY A 14 -24.42 12.35 -41.42
C GLY A 14 -24.08 10.89 -41.11
N TYR A 15 -22.85 10.47 -41.42
CA TYR A 15 -22.30 9.22 -40.95
C TYR A 15 -22.18 9.33 -39.42
N THR A 16 -23.23 8.97 -38.69
CA THR A 16 -23.10 8.63 -37.28
C THR A 16 -22.24 7.38 -37.26
N SER A 17 -20.94 7.55 -37.07
CA SER A 17 -20.00 6.45 -36.88
C SER A 17 -20.42 5.76 -35.59
N PHE A 18 -21.22 4.71 -35.71
CA PHE A 18 -21.61 3.88 -34.58
C PHE A 18 -20.34 3.27 -33.99
N SER A 19 -20.19 3.43 -32.68
CA SER A 19 -19.11 2.86 -31.87
C SER A 19 -18.87 1.39 -32.25
N GLN A 20 -17.69 1.06 -32.76
CA GLN A 20 -17.31 -0.33 -33.00
C GLN A 20 -16.51 -0.82 -31.79
N LEU A 21 -17.20 -1.06 -30.67
CA LEU A 21 -16.61 -1.76 -29.52
C LEU A 21 -16.12 -3.15 -29.97
N LEU A 22 -15.10 -3.67 -29.30
CA LEU A 22 -14.71 -5.07 -29.45
C LEU A 22 -15.85 -5.99 -28.94
N PRO A 23 -15.86 -7.28 -29.33
CA PRO A 23 -16.85 -8.23 -28.85
C PRO A 23 -17.01 -8.20 -27.33
N SER A 24 -18.27 -8.28 -26.88
CA SER A 24 -18.62 -8.11 -25.47
C SER A 24 -17.89 -9.12 -24.58
N ILE A 25 -17.37 -8.63 -23.46
CA ILE A 25 -16.80 -9.45 -22.39
C ILE A 25 -17.77 -9.49 -21.20
N GLY A 26 -17.73 -10.58 -20.45
CA GLY A 26 -18.50 -10.69 -19.22
C GLY A 26 -19.85 -11.39 -19.40
N LEU A 27 -20.88 -10.82 -18.77
CA LEU A 27 -22.08 -11.57 -18.38
C LEU A 27 -23.22 -11.47 -19.39
N ASN A 28 -23.94 -12.58 -19.60
CA ASN A 28 -25.22 -12.58 -20.32
C ASN A 28 -26.41 -12.32 -19.38
N SER A 29 -26.27 -12.71 -18.11
CA SER A 29 -27.27 -12.59 -17.05
C SER A 29 -26.59 -12.33 -15.71
N ILE A 30 -27.36 -11.91 -14.70
CA ILE A 30 -26.85 -11.72 -13.35
C ILE A 30 -26.28 -13.05 -12.81
N PRO A 31 -25.09 -13.06 -12.19
CA PRO A 31 -24.51 -14.30 -11.68
C PRO A 31 -25.32 -14.83 -10.50
N GLN A 32 -25.39 -16.15 -10.39
CA GLN A 32 -25.96 -16.80 -9.21
C GLN A 32 -25.12 -16.49 -7.97
N ASN A 33 -25.76 -16.33 -6.81
CA ASN A 33 -25.07 -16.10 -5.53
C ASN A 33 -24.02 -17.18 -5.22
N SER A 34 -24.29 -18.43 -5.59
CA SER A 34 -23.39 -19.57 -5.39
C SER A 34 -22.25 -19.67 -6.41
N ALA A 35 -22.23 -18.81 -7.44
CA ALA A 35 -21.18 -18.83 -8.46
C ALA A 35 -19.81 -18.60 -7.80
N GLN A 36 -18.87 -19.51 -8.06
CA GLN A 36 -17.52 -19.43 -7.52
C GLN A 36 -16.75 -18.29 -8.17
N ILE A 37 -16.00 -17.54 -7.37
CA ILE A 37 -15.02 -16.60 -7.87
C ILE A 37 -13.85 -17.39 -8.44
N CYS A 38 -13.47 -17.12 -9.69
CA CYS A 38 -12.27 -17.75 -10.26
C CYS A 38 -11.01 -17.23 -9.55
N ASN A 39 -10.08 -18.14 -9.28
CA ASN A 39 -8.74 -17.78 -8.84
C ASN A 39 -7.98 -17.10 -9.97
N GLU A 40 -7.23 -16.05 -9.63
CA GLU A 40 -6.38 -15.32 -10.58
C GLU A 40 -4.90 -15.52 -10.27
N PRO A 41 -4.03 -15.53 -11.30
CA PRO A 41 -2.60 -15.51 -11.07
C PRO A 41 -2.19 -14.21 -10.38
N PHE A 42 -1.11 -14.28 -9.60
CA PHE A 42 -0.52 -13.07 -9.03
C PHE A 42 -0.04 -12.14 -10.14
N TYR A 43 -0.33 -10.85 -9.98
CA TYR A 43 0.15 -9.80 -10.84
C TYR A 43 1.04 -8.85 -10.04
N LEU A 44 2.34 -8.99 -10.24
CA LEU A 44 3.40 -8.21 -9.58
C LEU A 44 4.04 -7.20 -10.56
N GLY A 45 3.33 -6.85 -11.64
CA GLY A 45 3.83 -5.97 -12.70
C GLY A 45 3.40 -4.52 -12.55
N ASN A 46 3.70 -3.70 -13.56
CA ASN A 46 3.37 -2.28 -13.59
C ASN A 46 1.94 -2.04 -14.14
N PHE A 47 1.09 -1.36 -13.36
CA PHE A 47 -0.31 -1.06 -13.74
C PHE A 47 -0.48 -0.08 -14.91
N TYR A 48 0.57 0.69 -15.23
CA TYR A 48 0.59 1.56 -16.40
C TYR A 48 0.72 0.77 -17.72
N SER A 49 1.41 -0.38 -17.70
CA SER A 49 1.64 -1.20 -18.90
C SER A 49 0.58 -2.27 -19.18
N THR A 50 -0.37 -2.50 -18.28
CA THR A 50 -1.45 -3.50 -18.46
C THR A 50 -2.71 -2.93 -19.09
N GLY A 51 -3.72 -3.76 -19.33
CA GLY A 51 -5.02 -3.34 -19.87
C GLY A 51 -4.89 -2.60 -21.21
N TYR A 52 -5.92 -1.82 -21.52
CA TYR A 52 -5.93 -0.98 -22.72
C TYR A 52 -5.08 0.28 -22.52
N GLN A 53 -4.59 0.85 -23.61
CA GLN A 53 -3.82 2.09 -23.61
C GLN A 53 -4.62 3.20 -24.31
N GLN A 54 -4.20 4.45 -24.15
CA GLN A 54 -4.82 5.57 -24.86
C GLN A 54 -4.81 5.31 -26.37
N GLY A 55 -5.97 5.49 -27.02
CA GLY A 55 -6.18 5.20 -28.44
C GLY A 55 -6.70 3.80 -28.74
N ASP A 56 -6.69 2.87 -27.77
CA ASP A 56 -7.25 1.54 -27.97
C ASP A 56 -8.78 1.56 -27.96
N THR A 57 -9.38 0.72 -28.80
CA THR A 57 -10.80 0.38 -28.74
C THR A 57 -11.03 -0.68 -27.67
N VAL A 58 -12.02 -0.47 -26.79
CA VAL A 58 -12.35 -1.41 -25.70
C VAL A 58 -13.52 -2.34 -26.09
N PRO A 59 -13.66 -3.51 -25.43
CA PRO A 59 -14.85 -4.34 -25.60
C PRO A 59 -16.06 -3.74 -24.92
N ASP A 60 -17.23 -4.09 -25.43
CA ASP A 60 -18.45 -3.91 -24.66
C ASP A 60 -18.43 -4.81 -23.42
N PHE A 61 -19.21 -4.48 -22.40
CA PHE A 61 -19.37 -5.35 -21.24
C PHE A 61 -20.73 -5.13 -20.60
N LYS A 62 -21.17 -6.14 -19.85
CA LYS A 62 -22.35 -6.08 -19.00
C LYS A 62 -22.03 -6.49 -17.58
N LEU A 63 -22.31 -5.61 -16.63
CA LEU A 63 -22.10 -5.81 -15.19
C LEU A 63 -23.37 -5.47 -14.41
N TYR A 64 -23.43 -5.86 -13.13
CA TYR A 64 -24.60 -5.66 -12.27
C TYR A 64 -24.23 -5.01 -10.94
N ASN A 65 -25.11 -4.17 -10.41
CA ASN A 65 -25.00 -3.63 -9.05
C ASN A 65 -25.71 -4.55 -8.03
N LEU A 66 -25.74 -4.15 -6.75
CA LEU A 66 -26.42 -4.91 -5.68
C LEU A 66 -27.94 -5.05 -5.88
N ASN A 67 -28.58 -4.08 -6.53
CA ASN A 67 -30.01 -4.08 -6.82
C ASN A 67 -30.37 -4.94 -8.04
N GLY A 68 -29.37 -5.40 -8.80
CA GLY A 68 -29.56 -6.14 -10.05
C GLY A 68 -29.75 -5.26 -11.28
N ASP A 69 -29.55 -3.94 -11.17
CA ASP A 69 -29.50 -3.06 -12.35
C ASP A 69 -28.23 -3.36 -13.15
N SER A 70 -28.32 -3.30 -14.48
CA SER A 70 -27.19 -3.57 -15.35
C SER A 70 -26.52 -2.32 -15.90
N LEU A 71 -25.19 -2.30 -15.90
CA LEU A 71 -24.36 -1.39 -16.68
C LEU A 71 -23.96 -2.08 -17.98
N ILE A 72 -24.31 -1.48 -19.12
CA ILE A 72 -23.86 -1.93 -20.45
C ILE A 72 -23.11 -0.77 -21.11
N LEU A 73 -21.80 -0.94 -21.37
CA LEU A 73 -20.97 0.17 -21.85
C LEU A 73 -21.50 0.77 -23.15
N SER A 74 -21.88 -0.08 -24.13
CA SER A 74 -22.44 0.40 -25.40
C SER A 74 -23.67 1.30 -25.21
N GLN A 75 -24.57 0.96 -24.28
CA GLN A 75 -25.76 1.76 -23.99
C GLN A 75 -25.41 3.08 -23.33
N GLU A 76 -24.42 3.09 -22.44
CA GLU A 76 -23.97 4.32 -21.80
C GLU A 76 -23.30 5.29 -22.79
N LEU A 77 -22.49 4.77 -23.72
CA LEU A 77 -21.84 5.57 -24.75
C LEU A 77 -22.85 6.13 -25.78
N LEU A 78 -23.91 5.37 -26.10
CA LEU A 78 -25.02 5.83 -26.95
C LEU A 78 -25.78 7.02 -26.34
N ALA A 79 -25.72 7.22 -25.03
CA ALA A 79 -26.29 8.40 -24.37
C ALA A 79 -25.48 9.70 -24.62
N GLY A 80 -24.38 9.62 -25.37
CA GLY A 80 -23.65 10.79 -25.89
C GLY A 80 -22.63 11.41 -24.94
N LYS A 81 -22.30 10.74 -23.82
CA LYS A 81 -21.26 11.19 -22.87
C LYS A 81 -20.14 10.17 -22.77
N PRO A 82 -18.86 10.58 -22.71
CA PRO A 82 -17.77 9.70 -22.29
C PRO A 82 -18.04 9.08 -20.92
N VAL A 83 -17.46 7.91 -20.69
CA VAL A 83 -17.63 7.12 -19.47
C VAL A 83 -16.29 6.99 -18.76
N LEU A 84 -16.19 7.50 -17.54
CA LEU A 84 -15.07 7.28 -16.64
C LEU A 84 -15.32 6.02 -15.80
N LEU A 85 -14.49 5.01 -16.00
CA LEU A 85 -14.48 3.76 -15.23
C LEU A 85 -13.32 3.79 -14.24
N ILE A 86 -13.58 3.45 -12.98
CA ILE A 86 -12.56 3.42 -11.92
C ILE A 86 -12.62 2.05 -11.26
N SER A 87 -11.51 1.32 -11.24
CA SER A 87 -11.45 0.07 -10.49
C SER A 87 -11.44 0.37 -8.98
N GLY A 88 -12.14 -0.43 -8.19
CA GLY A 88 -12.16 -0.29 -6.74
C GLY A 88 -12.33 -1.63 -6.03
N ASN A 89 -11.96 -1.64 -4.75
CA ASN A 89 -12.21 -2.73 -3.79
C ASN A 89 -12.05 -2.16 -2.37
N LEU A 90 -12.71 -2.77 -1.39
CA LEU A 90 -12.79 -2.24 -0.03
C LEU A 90 -11.44 -2.28 0.70
N THR A 91 -10.68 -3.36 0.55
CA THR A 91 -9.41 -3.54 1.26
C THR A 91 -8.27 -2.68 0.71
N CYS A 92 -8.43 -1.97 -0.42
CA CYS A 92 -7.43 -1.04 -0.96
C CYS A 92 -7.46 0.33 -0.25
N PRO A 93 -6.45 0.68 0.57
CA PRO A 93 -6.42 2.00 1.22
C PRO A 93 -6.31 3.14 0.21
N VAL A 94 -5.62 2.91 -0.92
CA VAL A 94 -5.49 3.91 -2.00
C VAL A 94 -6.85 4.24 -2.61
N PHE A 95 -7.68 3.23 -2.90
CA PHE A 95 -9.03 3.45 -3.41
C PHE A 95 -9.88 4.22 -2.39
N ARG A 96 -9.90 3.77 -1.12
CA ARG A 96 -10.65 4.45 -0.05
C ARG A 96 -10.23 5.92 0.09
N ALA A 97 -8.93 6.21 0.01
CA ALA A 97 -8.41 7.57 0.06
C ALA A 97 -8.81 8.45 -1.14
N LYS A 98 -9.21 7.85 -2.28
CA LYS A 98 -9.64 8.57 -3.49
C LYS A 98 -11.15 8.79 -3.58
N VAL A 99 -11.95 8.26 -2.67
CA VAL A 99 -13.42 8.42 -2.70
C VAL A 99 -13.84 9.89 -2.75
N ALA A 100 -13.21 10.77 -1.96
CA ALA A 100 -13.49 12.20 -2.02
C ALA A 100 -13.19 12.81 -3.40
N THR A 101 -12.08 12.40 -4.03
CA THR A 101 -11.72 12.81 -5.40
C THR A 101 -12.76 12.30 -6.41
N ILE A 102 -13.20 11.06 -6.31
CA ILE A 102 -14.23 10.48 -7.20
C ILE A 102 -15.54 11.28 -7.09
N ASN A 103 -15.96 11.58 -5.86
CA ASN A 103 -17.16 12.39 -5.62
C ASN A 103 -17.03 13.79 -6.21
N GLN A 104 -15.87 14.41 -6.06
CA GLN A 104 -15.61 15.73 -6.63
C GLN A 104 -15.65 15.69 -8.16
N VAL A 105 -15.11 14.64 -8.81
CA VAL A 105 -15.25 14.46 -10.26
C VAL A 105 -16.72 14.38 -10.67
N ILE A 106 -17.55 13.64 -9.94
CA ILE A 106 -19.00 13.56 -10.23
C ILE A 106 -19.66 14.94 -10.11
N THR A 107 -19.42 15.64 -9.00
CA THR A 107 -20.02 16.96 -8.77
C THR A 107 -19.62 17.96 -9.85
N THR A 108 -18.35 17.93 -10.29
CA THR A 108 -17.82 18.88 -11.27
C THR A 108 -18.18 18.53 -12.72
N TYR A 109 -18.14 17.26 -13.11
CA TYR A 109 -18.19 16.84 -14.53
C TYR A 109 -19.42 16.01 -14.92
N SER A 110 -20.42 15.83 -14.04
CA SER A 110 -21.63 15.03 -14.35
C SER A 110 -22.41 15.50 -15.59
N SER A 111 -22.30 16.78 -15.96
CA SER A 111 -22.87 17.31 -17.21
C SER A 111 -22.11 16.81 -18.45
N ASN A 112 -20.82 16.49 -18.33
CA ASN A 112 -19.94 16.11 -19.44
C ASN A 112 -19.68 14.61 -19.56
N ILE A 113 -19.56 13.89 -18.44
CA ILE A 113 -19.21 12.47 -18.40
C ILE A 113 -20.15 11.68 -17.48
N LYS A 114 -20.17 10.36 -17.63
CA LYS A 114 -20.70 9.43 -16.63
C LYS A 114 -19.54 8.82 -15.87
N VAL A 115 -19.73 8.53 -14.58
CA VAL A 115 -18.68 7.98 -13.70
C VAL A 115 -19.20 6.73 -13.02
N TYR A 116 -18.44 5.64 -13.10
CA TYR A 116 -18.77 4.37 -12.46
C TYR A 116 -17.55 3.78 -11.77
N VAL A 117 -17.79 3.14 -10.62
CA VAL A 117 -16.79 2.29 -9.97
C VAL A 117 -17.07 0.84 -10.31
N ILE A 118 -16.04 0.13 -10.77
CA ILE A 118 -16.10 -1.30 -11.03
C ILE A 118 -15.40 -2.03 -9.88
N TYR A 119 -16.20 -2.75 -9.07
CA TYR A 119 -15.71 -3.50 -7.92
C TYR A 119 -15.03 -4.80 -8.37
N THR A 120 -13.76 -4.96 -8.01
CA THR A 120 -12.90 -6.08 -8.45
C THR A 120 -12.34 -6.85 -7.25
N LEU A 121 -11.27 -7.62 -7.45
CA LEU A 121 -10.61 -8.42 -6.42
C LEU A 121 -10.07 -7.55 -5.29
N GLU A 122 -10.07 -8.08 -4.06
CA GLU A 122 -9.54 -7.39 -2.90
C GLU A 122 -8.03 -7.19 -3.05
N ALA A 123 -7.56 -5.96 -2.79
CA ALA A 123 -6.14 -5.65 -2.89
C ALA A 123 -5.34 -6.18 -1.70
N HIS A 124 -5.92 -6.11 -0.50
CA HIS A 124 -5.29 -6.47 0.76
C HIS A 124 -6.17 -7.42 1.57
N PRO A 125 -6.50 -8.61 1.02
CA PRO A 125 -7.29 -9.58 1.76
C PRO A 125 -6.51 -10.11 2.98
N THR A 126 -7.23 -10.75 3.91
CA THR A 126 -6.63 -11.49 5.04
C THR A 126 -5.97 -12.81 4.63
N ASP A 127 -6.08 -13.17 3.35
CA ASP A 127 -5.37 -14.24 2.69
C ASP A 127 -4.38 -13.67 1.64
N THR A 128 -3.93 -14.50 0.69
CA THR A 128 -2.89 -14.11 -0.25
C THR A 128 -3.42 -13.15 -1.31
N SER A 129 -2.86 -11.95 -1.35
CA SER A 129 -3.24 -10.94 -2.34
C SER A 129 -2.77 -11.28 -3.74
N VAL A 130 -3.64 -11.04 -4.72
CA VAL A 130 -3.29 -11.13 -6.15
C VAL A 130 -2.27 -10.09 -6.60
N TYR A 131 -2.03 -9.03 -5.82
CA TYR A 131 -1.06 -7.97 -6.18
C TYR A 131 0.28 -8.08 -5.45
N PHE A 132 0.39 -8.98 -4.45
CA PHE A 132 1.60 -9.14 -3.65
C PHE A 132 2.16 -10.56 -3.68
N GLY A 133 1.31 -11.58 -3.87
CA GLY A 133 1.72 -12.99 -3.76
C GLY A 133 1.93 -13.47 -2.31
N TYR A 134 1.58 -12.63 -1.32
CA TYR A 134 1.55 -12.96 0.11
C TYR A 134 0.42 -12.20 0.81
N VAL A 135 0.18 -12.51 2.09
CA VAL A 135 -0.80 -11.81 2.93
C VAL A 135 -0.25 -10.44 3.31
N ASN A 136 -0.92 -9.37 2.86
CA ASN A 136 -0.52 -7.99 3.17
C ASN A 136 -1.75 -7.18 3.56
N VAL A 137 -2.15 -7.23 4.83
CA VAL A 137 -3.36 -6.55 5.29
C VAL A 137 -3.18 -5.03 5.40
N THR A 138 -1.97 -4.50 5.61
CA THR A 138 -1.66 -3.10 5.95
C THR A 138 -2.11 -2.67 7.35
N SER A 139 -1.41 -1.69 7.93
CA SER A 139 -1.81 -1.08 9.20
C SER A 139 -3.12 -0.28 9.07
N GLN A 140 -3.35 0.40 7.93
CA GLN A 140 -4.57 1.17 7.69
C GLN A 140 -5.83 0.30 7.73
N ASN A 141 -5.77 -0.94 7.23
CA ASN A 141 -6.91 -1.84 7.31
C ASN A 141 -7.09 -2.41 8.73
N THR A 142 -6.00 -2.77 9.41
CA THR A 142 -6.05 -3.23 10.81
C THR A 142 -6.67 -2.16 11.71
N THR A 143 -6.24 -0.91 11.60
CA THR A 143 -6.79 0.21 12.38
C THR A 143 -8.25 0.52 12.01
N ALA A 144 -8.61 0.43 10.73
CA ALA A 144 -9.98 0.66 10.27
C ALA A 144 -10.90 -0.55 10.45
N ASN A 145 -10.40 -1.69 10.96
CA ASN A 145 -11.09 -2.97 11.00
C ASN A 145 -11.67 -3.41 9.64
N VAL A 146 -10.91 -3.17 8.56
CA VAL A 146 -11.23 -3.60 7.18
C VAL A 146 -10.51 -4.91 6.91
N LEU A 147 -10.98 -5.99 7.53
CA LEU A 147 -10.30 -7.29 7.55
C LEU A 147 -11.17 -8.34 6.84
N PHE A 148 -11.06 -8.40 5.50
CA PHE A 148 -11.85 -9.30 4.67
C PHE A 148 -10.95 -10.28 3.91
N PRO A 149 -11.32 -11.57 3.80
CA PRO A 149 -10.63 -12.48 2.88
C PRO A 149 -11.01 -12.16 1.44
N GLN A 150 -10.32 -12.77 0.48
CA GLN A 150 -10.76 -12.77 -0.90
C GLN A 150 -12.10 -13.55 -0.98
N PRO A 151 -13.17 -13.01 -1.58
CA PRO A 151 -14.44 -13.74 -1.69
C PRO A 151 -14.32 -14.99 -2.55
N ASP A 152 -14.83 -16.12 -2.05
CA ASP A 152 -14.92 -17.41 -2.78
C ASP A 152 -16.15 -17.48 -3.67
N THR A 153 -17.20 -16.72 -3.34
CA THR A 153 -18.49 -16.73 -4.07
C THR A 153 -18.94 -15.33 -4.46
N TYR A 154 -19.80 -15.26 -5.47
CA TYR A 154 -20.42 -14.00 -5.88
C TYR A 154 -21.28 -13.39 -4.77
N ALA A 155 -21.91 -14.21 -3.92
CA ALA A 155 -22.60 -13.74 -2.72
C ALA A 155 -21.66 -13.01 -1.77
N GLN A 156 -20.54 -13.63 -1.38
CA GLN A 156 -19.57 -12.98 -0.50
C GLN A 156 -18.99 -11.71 -1.13
N ARG A 157 -18.72 -11.70 -2.44
CA ARG A 157 -18.29 -10.48 -3.14
C ARG A 157 -19.32 -9.35 -2.99
N LYS A 158 -20.61 -9.66 -3.16
CA LYS A 158 -21.69 -8.68 -2.94
C LYS A 158 -21.76 -8.23 -1.49
N ASP A 159 -21.59 -9.14 -0.52
CA ASP A 159 -21.63 -8.79 0.90
C ASP A 159 -20.51 -7.80 1.27
N ILE A 160 -19.31 -7.94 0.67
CA ILE A 160 -18.22 -6.97 0.85
C ILE A 160 -18.55 -5.63 0.18
N VAL A 161 -19.16 -5.65 -1.02
CA VAL A 161 -19.62 -4.40 -1.71
C VAL A 161 -20.69 -3.68 -0.90
N ASP A 162 -21.64 -4.41 -0.31
CA ASP A 162 -22.66 -3.86 0.58
C ASP A 162 -22.00 -3.25 1.83
N THR A 163 -21.05 -3.98 2.41
CA THR A 163 -20.26 -3.54 3.56
C THR A 163 -19.44 -2.28 3.27
N MET A 164 -18.94 -2.11 2.04
CA MET A 164 -18.16 -0.95 1.64
C MET A 164 -18.91 0.37 1.86
N SER A 165 -20.23 0.38 1.72
CA SER A 165 -21.06 1.57 1.93
C SER A 165 -20.98 2.15 3.36
N TYR A 166 -20.63 1.33 4.36
CA TYR A 166 -20.40 1.77 5.74
C TYR A 166 -19.02 2.40 5.95
N PHE A 167 -18.05 2.05 5.10
CA PHE A 167 -16.67 2.52 5.21
C PHE A 167 -16.39 3.77 4.40
N VAL A 168 -17.12 3.96 3.29
CA VAL A 168 -16.88 5.06 2.37
C VAL A 168 -18.19 5.69 1.90
N ASN A 169 -18.23 7.02 1.87
CA ASN A 169 -19.33 7.77 1.28
C ASN A 169 -19.07 7.99 -0.21
N LEU A 170 -19.47 7.03 -1.06
CA LEU A 170 -19.21 7.05 -2.50
C LEU A 170 -20.47 7.40 -3.29
N ASN A 171 -20.41 8.48 -4.08
CA ASN A 171 -21.52 8.94 -4.92
C ASN A 171 -21.60 8.18 -6.27
N ALA A 172 -20.50 7.55 -6.69
CA ALA A 172 -20.46 6.79 -7.94
C ALA A 172 -21.29 5.51 -7.81
N PRO A 173 -22.14 5.16 -8.80
CA PRO A 173 -22.73 3.84 -8.85
C PRO A 173 -21.65 2.76 -8.95
N VAL A 174 -21.79 1.70 -8.15
CA VAL A 174 -20.85 0.59 -8.08
C VAL A 174 -21.42 -0.62 -8.82
N PHE A 175 -20.66 -1.13 -9.79
CA PHE A 175 -20.97 -2.36 -10.52
C PHE A 175 -19.92 -3.42 -10.22
N ILE A 176 -20.35 -4.67 -10.10
CA ILE A 176 -19.52 -5.76 -9.56
C ILE A 176 -19.00 -6.60 -10.72
N ASP A 177 -17.69 -6.85 -10.77
CA ASP A 177 -17.09 -7.72 -11.79
C ASP A 177 -17.66 -9.14 -11.71
N ALA A 178 -17.71 -9.82 -12.85
CA ALA A 178 -18.17 -11.19 -12.98
C ALA A 178 -17.34 -12.15 -12.11
N PRO A 179 -17.89 -13.33 -11.74
CA PRO A 179 -17.19 -14.29 -10.91
C PRO A 179 -15.79 -14.66 -11.42
N CYS A 180 -15.59 -14.69 -12.74
CA CYS A 180 -14.30 -14.99 -13.35
C CYS A 180 -13.47 -13.77 -13.80
N ASN A 181 -13.74 -12.62 -13.19
CA ASN A 181 -12.91 -11.41 -13.23
C ASN A 181 -12.62 -10.92 -14.65
N ASN A 182 -13.60 -11.05 -15.55
CA ASN A 182 -13.43 -10.77 -16.97
C ASN A 182 -13.10 -9.29 -17.20
N TRP A 183 -13.70 -8.39 -16.43
CA TRP A 183 -13.40 -6.97 -16.52
C TRP A 183 -11.99 -6.70 -15.99
N TRP A 184 -11.65 -7.19 -14.81
CA TRP A 184 -10.31 -7.03 -14.21
C TRP A 184 -9.19 -7.58 -15.10
N LYS A 185 -9.40 -8.72 -15.79
CA LYS A 185 -8.43 -9.29 -16.74
C LYS A 185 -8.16 -8.41 -17.95
N LYS A 186 -9.14 -7.60 -18.37
CA LYS A 186 -9.11 -6.83 -19.62
C LYS A 186 -8.79 -5.35 -19.40
N PHE A 187 -9.37 -4.76 -18.35
CA PHE A 187 -9.14 -3.37 -17.98
C PHE A 187 -8.08 -3.24 -16.87
N GLY A 188 -7.76 -4.30 -16.15
CA GLY A 188 -6.62 -4.38 -15.25
C GLY A 188 -5.51 -5.27 -15.83
N PRO A 189 -4.81 -6.05 -14.99
CA PRO A 189 -4.94 -6.12 -13.53
C PRO A 189 -4.48 -4.83 -12.87
N ALA A 190 -5.29 -4.26 -11.97
CA ALA A 190 -4.93 -3.14 -11.09
C ALA A 190 -6.05 -2.92 -10.04
N PRO A 191 -5.71 -2.49 -8.81
CA PRO A 191 -6.71 -2.33 -7.74
C PRO A 191 -7.45 -0.98 -7.75
N ASN A 192 -6.90 0.04 -8.44
CA ASN A 192 -7.45 1.40 -8.45
C ASN A 192 -7.02 2.18 -9.72
N ASN A 193 -7.02 1.54 -10.88
CA ASN A 193 -6.76 2.23 -12.14
C ASN A 193 -8.03 2.91 -12.68
N SER A 194 -7.90 3.73 -13.72
CA SER A 194 -9.07 4.36 -14.36
C SER A 194 -8.94 4.51 -15.87
N TYR A 195 -10.07 4.52 -16.55
CA TYR A 195 -10.21 4.75 -17.98
C TYR A 195 -11.28 5.78 -18.26
N LEU A 196 -10.95 6.80 -19.06
CA LEU A 196 -11.95 7.63 -19.70
C LEU A 196 -12.20 7.08 -21.11
N ILE A 197 -13.40 6.53 -21.34
CA ILE A 197 -13.80 5.95 -22.62
C ILE A 197 -14.65 6.96 -23.38
N GLY A 198 -14.25 7.31 -24.59
CA GLY A 198 -14.99 8.20 -25.48
C GLY A 198 -16.26 7.54 -26.03
N THR A 199 -17.18 8.36 -26.54
CA THR A 199 -18.46 7.89 -27.13
C THR A 199 -18.30 6.95 -28.33
N ASN A 200 -17.11 6.90 -28.92
CA ASN A 200 -16.73 5.98 -29.98
C ASN A 200 -16.13 4.64 -29.48
N GLY A 201 -16.08 4.41 -28.17
CA GLY A 201 -15.51 3.20 -27.58
C GLY A 201 -13.98 3.18 -27.47
N VAL A 202 -13.32 4.32 -27.68
CA VAL A 202 -11.86 4.45 -27.60
C VAL A 202 -11.43 5.01 -26.25
N VAL A 203 -10.33 4.52 -25.68
CA VAL A 203 -9.70 5.08 -24.48
C VAL A 203 -9.15 6.48 -24.80
N LEU A 204 -9.75 7.51 -24.20
CA LEU A 204 -9.28 8.90 -24.28
C LEU A 204 -8.13 9.15 -23.30
N ASN A 205 -8.17 8.52 -22.13
CA ASN A 205 -7.10 8.56 -21.14
C ASN A 205 -7.13 7.34 -20.22
N LYS A 206 -5.95 6.97 -19.70
CA LYS A 206 -5.75 5.91 -18.72
C LYS A 206 -4.87 6.42 -17.58
N HIS A 207 -5.25 6.11 -16.34
CA HIS A 207 -4.33 6.15 -15.21
C HIS A 207 -4.02 4.73 -14.73
N GLY A 208 -2.74 4.41 -14.52
CA GLY A 208 -2.35 3.18 -13.82
C GLY A 208 -2.77 3.20 -12.35
N TRP A 209 -2.83 4.40 -11.77
CA TRP A 209 -3.37 4.69 -10.45
C TRP A 209 -4.24 5.94 -10.53
N PHE A 210 -5.52 5.82 -10.18
CA PHE A 210 -6.46 6.93 -10.28
C PHE A 210 -5.99 8.15 -9.49
N HIS A 211 -5.73 9.24 -10.21
CA HIS A 211 -5.32 10.53 -9.66
C HIS A 211 -4.10 10.41 -8.72
N LYS A 212 -3.02 9.86 -9.26
CA LYS A 212 -1.71 9.74 -8.60
C LYS A 212 -0.65 10.33 -9.53
N THR A 213 0.14 11.27 -9.01
CA THR A 213 1.23 11.92 -9.74
C THR A 213 2.07 10.90 -10.54
N PRO A 214 2.32 11.13 -11.83
CA PRO A 214 2.07 12.36 -12.58
C PRO A 214 0.61 12.57 -13.02
N ASP A 215 -0.25 11.57 -12.92
CA ASP A 215 -1.66 11.63 -13.37
C ASP A 215 -2.48 12.61 -12.53
N ASN A 216 -3.27 13.46 -13.20
CA ASN A 216 -4.14 14.42 -12.54
C ASN A 216 -5.49 14.48 -13.24
N ILE A 217 -6.43 13.67 -12.73
CA ILE A 217 -7.79 13.56 -13.29
C ILE A 217 -8.48 14.90 -13.58
N PHE A 218 -8.28 15.95 -12.78
CA PHE A 218 -8.90 17.24 -13.05
C PHE A 218 -8.28 17.93 -14.26
N CYS A 219 -6.95 17.90 -14.39
CA CYS A 219 -6.27 18.45 -15.56
C CYS A 219 -6.57 17.65 -16.82
N ASP A 220 -6.63 16.32 -16.70
CA ASP A 220 -6.92 15.47 -17.84
C ASP A 220 -8.36 15.66 -18.32
N LEU A 221 -9.34 15.74 -17.39
CA LEU A 221 -10.73 16.00 -17.75
C LEU A 221 -10.94 17.41 -18.30
N ASP A 222 -10.35 18.45 -17.69
CA ASP A 222 -10.39 19.83 -18.21
C ASP A 222 -9.87 19.87 -19.65
N SER A 223 -8.70 19.25 -19.90
CA SER A 223 -8.08 19.22 -21.23
C SER A 223 -8.90 18.41 -22.25
N ILE A 224 -9.34 17.20 -21.90
CA ILE A 224 -10.01 16.29 -22.85
C ILE A 224 -11.42 16.76 -23.18
N LEU A 225 -12.14 17.29 -22.19
CA LEU A 225 -13.51 17.77 -22.36
C LEU A 225 -13.56 19.23 -22.82
N ASN A 226 -12.39 19.90 -22.91
CA ASN A 226 -12.26 21.32 -23.22
C ASN A 226 -13.12 22.19 -22.30
N VAL A 227 -13.00 21.94 -20.99
CA VAL A 227 -13.67 22.70 -19.93
C VAL A 227 -12.64 23.31 -18.99
N ASN A 228 -13.08 24.23 -18.14
CA ASN A 228 -12.25 24.80 -17.08
C ASN A 228 -13.00 24.67 -15.76
N SER A 229 -12.74 23.59 -15.04
CA SER A 229 -13.30 23.35 -13.71
C SER A 229 -12.70 24.25 -12.62
N GLY A 230 -11.53 24.85 -12.88
CA GLY A 230 -10.70 25.49 -11.86
C GLY A 230 -10.04 24.50 -10.89
N LEU A 231 -10.19 23.19 -11.10
CA LEU A 231 -9.62 22.14 -10.26
C LEU A 231 -8.33 21.54 -10.83
N CYS A 232 -7.98 21.84 -12.09
CA CYS A 232 -6.65 21.54 -12.62
C CYS A 232 -5.59 22.39 -11.93
N VAL A 233 -5.13 21.91 -10.78
CA VAL A 233 -3.97 22.47 -10.08
C VAL A 233 -2.75 21.65 -10.47
N GLN A 234 -1.86 22.26 -11.25
CA GLN A 234 -0.56 21.69 -11.55
C GLN A 234 0.24 21.51 -10.26
N ALA A 235 1.14 20.51 -10.23
CA ALA A 235 2.02 20.30 -9.08
C ALA A 235 2.73 21.62 -8.72
N PRO A 236 2.96 21.90 -7.41
CA PRO A 236 3.48 23.19 -6.96
C PRO A 236 4.74 23.60 -7.73
N THR A 237 4.77 24.82 -8.25
CA THR A 237 5.93 25.40 -8.94
C THR A 237 7.12 25.64 -8.01
N ILE A 238 6.85 25.82 -6.71
CA ILE A 238 7.87 25.78 -5.67
C ILE A 238 7.94 24.36 -5.13
N PRO A 239 8.99 23.60 -5.47
CA PRO A 239 9.08 22.25 -4.98
C PRO A 239 9.41 22.27 -3.48
N GLY A 240 8.59 21.59 -2.69
CA GLY A 240 8.83 21.43 -1.25
C GLY A 240 10.11 20.64 -0.96
N ASN A 241 10.38 20.38 0.31
CA ASN A 241 11.50 19.57 0.77
C ASN A 241 10.99 18.41 1.62
N PHE A 242 11.59 17.24 1.46
CA PHE A 242 11.51 16.18 2.47
C PHE A 242 12.86 16.00 3.18
N THR A 243 12.81 15.36 4.34
CA THR A 243 13.98 14.83 5.05
C THR A 243 13.73 13.35 5.38
N LEU A 244 14.78 12.64 5.77
CA LEU A 244 14.69 11.24 6.21
C LEU A 244 14.97 11.15 7.70
N ASN A 245 14.24 10.28 8.40
CA ASN A 245 14.57 9.82 9.73
C ASN A 245 14.73 8.28 9.68
N VAL A 246 15.91 7.81 10.09
CA VAL A 246 16.26 6.39 10.03
C VAL A 246 15.75 5.74 11.31
N VAL A 247 14.69 4.93 11.19
CA VAL A 247 14.09 4.22 12.32
C VAL A 247 14.87 2.96 12.63
N SER A 248 15.26 2.23 11.58
CA SER A 248 16.18 1.11 11.62
C SER A 248 17.15 1.24 10.43
N ASN A 249 18.35 0.71 10.57
CA ASN A 249 19.31 0.57 9.47
C ASN A 249 19.98 -0.80 9.41
N ASN A 250 19.45 -1.75 10.19
CA ASN A 250 19.83 -3.15 10.19
C ASN A 250 18.76 -3.97 10.91
N VAL A 251 18.07 -4.84 10.18
CA VAL A 251 17.11 -5.80 10.73
C VAL A 251 17.73 -7.20 10.77
N SER A 252 17.45 -7.95 11.82
CA SER A 252 17.90 -9.35 11.92
C SER A 252 16.75 -10.31 12.19
N GLY A 253 16.83 -11.51 11.64
CA GLY A 253 15.90 -12.60 11.94
C GLY A 253 16.44 -13.97 11.54
N ASN A 254 15.54 -14.94 11.39
CA ASN A 254 15.91 -16.28 10.95
C ASN A 254 15.79 -16.41 9.42
N PRO A 255 16.52 -17.34 8.78
CA PRO A 255 16.32 -17.71 7.39
C PRO A 255 14.85 -18.00 7.08
N THR A 256 14.43 -17.75 5.84
CA THR A 256 13.04 -17.84 5.34
C THR A 256 12.05 -16.81 5.89
N GLN A 257 12.45 -15.94 6.82
CA GLN A 257 11.59 -14.87 7.32
C GLN A 257 11.63 -13.64 6.41
N LEU A 258 10.50 -12.93 6.37
CA LEU A 258 10.43 -11.58 5.81
C LEU A 258 10.94 -10.59 6.85
N LEU A 259 11.96 -9.82 6.50
CA LEU A 259 12.56 -8.80 7.36
C LEU A 259 12.29 -7.41 6.81
N TYR A 260 12.05 -6.43 7.68
CA TYR A 260 11.66 -5.07 7.30
C TYR A 260 12.67 -4.07 7.85
N ASP A 261 13.26 -3.25 6.99
CA ASP A 261 14.12 -2.14 7.42
C ASP A 261 13.46 -0.79 7.10
N TYR A 262 13.14 -0.04 8.15
CA TYR A 262 12.25 1.11 8.10
C TYR A 262 12.96 2.46 8.02
N VAL A 263 12.41 3.36 7.22
CA VAL A 263 12.77 4.78 7.14
C VAL A 263 11.51 5.64 7.09
N ASP A 264 11.51 6.71 7.88
CA ASP A 264 10.51 7.75 7.77
C ASP A 264 10.94 8.76 6.70
N VAL A 265 10.05 9.03 5.75
CA VAL A 265 10.18 10.13 4.79
C VAL A 265 9.24 11.25 5.23
N ILE A 266 9.81 12.37 5.65
CA ILE A 266 9.07 13.46 6.29
C ILE A 266 9.03 14.64 5.34
N ASN A 267 7.84 15.04 4.89
CA ASN A 267 7.67 16.31 4.20
C ASN A 267 7.81 17.45 5.21
N THR A 268 8.76 18.35 4.99
CA THR A 268 9.05 19.49 5.90
C THR A 268 8.44 20.80 5.40
N SER A 269 7.63 20.73 4.35
CA SER A 269 7.10 21.90 3.63
C SER A 269 5.58 21.95 3.66
N SER A 270 5.05 23.16 3.46
CA SER A 270 3.61 23.43 3.38
C SER A 270 2.96 23.06 2.05
N VAL A 271 3.69 22.37 1.17
CA VAL A 271 3.24 21.93 -0.16
C VAL A 271 3.47 20.43 -0.30
N VAL A 272 2.70 19.77 -1.18
CA VAL A 272 2.89 18.35 -1.50
C VAL A 272 4.29 18.13 -2.08
N VAL A 273 4.96 17.06 -1.63
CA VAL A 273 6.27 16.66 -2.14
C VAL A 273 6.18 15.27 -2.75
N THR A 274 6.56 15.13 -4.02
CA THR A 274 6.75 13.83 -4.67
C THR A 274 8.23 13.47 -4.65
N PHE A 275 8.55 12.32 -4.06
CA PHE A 275 9.90 11.79 -4.06
C PHE A 275 9.95 10.45 -4.79
N LYS A 276 11.11 10.17 -5.38
CA LYS A 276 11.47 8.89 -5.97
C LYS A 276 12.43 8.15 -5.05
N ALA A 277 12.07 6.93 -4.65
CA ALA A 277 12.99 5.98 -4.03
C ALA A 277 13.54 5.04 -5.10
N LYS A 278 14.85 4.80 -5.13
CA LYS A 278 15.51 3.93 -6.11
C LYS A 278 16.57 3.06 -5.45
N LYS A 279 16.59 1.77 -5.77
CA LYS A 279 17.69 0.84 -5.45
C LYS A 279 18.90 1.24 -6.29
N ILE A 280 19.90 1.87 -5.68
CA ILE A 280 21.13 2.34 -6.36
C ILE A 280 22.15 1.22 -6.46
N LEU A 281 22.27 0.43 -5.40
CA LEU A 281 23.22 -0.67 -5.31
C LEU A 281 22.59 -1.80 -4.50
N ASN A 282 22.55 -2.99 -5.07
CA ASN A 282 22.02 -4.19 -4.45
C ASN A 282 23.17 -5.16 -4.18
N THR A 283 23.43 -5.45 -2.91
CA THR A 283 24.38 -6.48 -2.48
C THR A 283 23.59 -7.53 -1.70
N LEU A 284 22.93 -8.42 -2.45
CA LEU A 284 22.04 -9.44 -1.90
C LEU A 284 22.66 -10.83 -2.08
N PRO A 285 22.54 -11.72 -1.08
CA PRO A 285 22.82 -13.15 -1.23
C PRO A 285 21.99 -13.78 -2.35
N ALA A 286 22.45 -14.93 -2.87
CA ALA A 286 21.68 -15.70 -3.82
C ALA A 286 20.31 -16.10 -3.22
N GLY A 287 19.25 -15.99 -4.01
CA GLY A 287 17.88 -16.30 -3.59
C GLY A 287 17.15 -15.17 -2.85
N TRP A 288 17.87 -14.17 -2.32
CA TRP A 288 17.24 -13.04 -1.63
C TRP A 288 16.63 -12.05 -2.62
N GLN A 289 15.50 -11.46 -2.23
CA GLN A 289 14.83 -10.41 -2.98
C GLN A 289 14.45 -9.24 -2.08
N THR A 290 14.22 -8.06 -2.67
CA THR A 290 13.73 -6.91 -1.91
C THR A 290 12.57 -6.19 -2.59
N ALA A 291 11.60 -5.72 -1.81
CA ALA A 291 10.48 -4.91 -2.27
C ALA A 291 10.42 -3.59 -1.49
N PHE A 292 10.01 -2.50 -2.15
CA PHE A 292 9.66 -1.28 -1.41
C PHE A 292 8.25 -1.42 -0.85
N CYS A 293 8.04 -0.99 0.40
CA CYS A 293 6.71 -0.84 0.97
C CYS A 293 6.56 0.60 1.47
N ALA A 294 5.70 1.36 0.81
CA ALA A 294 5.47 2.78 1.07
C ALA A 294 3.95 3.05 1.18
N ASP A 295 3.37 3.81 0.24
CA ASP A 295 1.91 3.97 0.13
C ASP A 295 1.20 2.64 -0.19
N VAL A 296 1.89 1.78 -0.92
CA VAL A 296 1.61 0.36 -1.13
C VAL A 296 2.93 -0.41 -1.09
N CYS A 297 2.86 -1.74 -1.02
CA CYS A 297 4.03 -2.56 -1.33
C CYS A 297 4.19 -2.68 -2.86
N TYR A 298 5.42 -2.70 -3.32
CA TYR A 298 5.79 -2.73 -4.72
C TYR A 298 6.42 -4.07 -5.06
N SER A 299 6.58 -4.36 -6.34
CA SER A 299 7.16 -5.61 -6.81
C SER A 299 8.60 -5.77 -6.35
N THR A 300 9.06 -7.01 -6.17
CA THR A 300 10.49 -7.27 -5.94
C THR A 300 11.35 -6.87 -7.13
N SER A 301 10.75 -6.83 -8.33
CA SER A 301 11.37 -6.37 -9.57
C SER A 301 11.39 -4.85 -9.74
N ASP A 302 10.67 -4.09 -8.91
CA ASP A 302 10.67 -2.63 -8.99
C ASP A 302 11.98 -2.08 -8.43
N ASP A 303 12.79 -1.50 -9.32
CA ASP A 303 14.04 -0.83 -8.94
C ASP A 303 13.81 0.59 -8.43
N SER A 304 12.64 1.19 -8.70
CA SER A 304 12.28 2.50 -8.18
C SER A 304 10.78 2.71 -8.06
N ILE A 305 10.39 3.53 -7.07
CA ILE A 305 9.00 3.90 -6.80
C ILE A 305 8.88 5.42 -6.67
N GLU A 306 7.69 5.96 -6.91
CA GLU A 306 7.38 7.38 -6.76
C GLU A 306 6.17 7.55 -5.85
N VAL A 307 6.35 8.36 -4.80
CA VAL A 307 5.37 8.54 -3.72
C VAL A 307 5.21 10.02 -3.42
N SER A 308 3.96 10.45 -3.24
CA SER A 308 3.61 11.82 -2.89
C SER A 308 3.23 11.92 -1.41
N LEU A 309 3.79 12.91 -0.73
CA LEU A 309 3.54 13.24 0.67
C LEU A 309 2.79 14.54 0.78
N ASN A 310 1.71 14.55 1.56
CA ASN A 310 1.00 15.79 1.87
C ASN A 310 1.89 16.75 2.66
N ALA A 311 1.50 18.02 2.70
CA ALA A 311 2.19 19.05 3.48
C ALA A 311 2.37 18.60 4.94
N PHE A 312 3.60 18.69 5.44
CA PHE A 312 3.98 18.28 6.81
C PHE A 312 3.71 16.83 7.20
N ASP A 313 3.42 15.96 6.23
CA ASP A 313 3.10 14.56 6.46
C ASP A 313 4.37 13.70 6.61
N THR A 314 4.25 12.55 7.27
CA THR A 314 5.32 11.57 7.44
C THR A 314 4.88 10.22 6.91
N LEU A 315 5.63 9.70 5.95
CA LEU A 315 5.46 8.33 5.46
C LEU A 315 6.45 7.41 6.13
N HIS A 316 5.93 6.41 6.82
CA HIS A 316 6.70 5.28 7.32
C HIS A 316 6.81 4.24 6.20
N MET A 317 8.01 4.08 5.62
CA MET A 317 8.24 3.10 4.55
C MET A 317 9.31 2.09 4.94
N SER A 318 9.25 0.89 4.37
CA SER A 318 10.27 -0.15 4.51
C SER A 318 10.89 -0.54 3.18
N LEU A 319 12.10 -1.06 3.27
CA LEU A 319 12.57 -2.05 2.31
C LEU A 319 12.41 -3.43 2.94
N ASP A 320 11.60 -4.25 2.30
CA ASP A 320 11.31 -5.60 2.72
C ASP A 320 12.35 -6.54 2.11
N PHE A 321 12.87 -7.47 2.90
CA PHE A 321 13.86 -8.47 2.52
C PHE A 321 13.24 -9.87 2.61
N PHE A 322 13.06 -10.49 1.45
CA PHE A 322 12.66 -11.89 1.35
C PHE A 322 13.93 -12.73 1.44
N THR A 323 14.11 -13.43 2.56
CA THR A 323 15.33 -14.17 2.86
C THR A 323 15.21 -15.64 2.45
N ASP A 324 16.30 -16.25 2.01
CA ASP A 324 16.36 -17.67 1.67
C ASP A 324 16.61 -18.54 2.92
N ASN A 325 16.72 -19.85 2.73
CA ASN A 325 16.93 -20.84 3.79
C ASN A 325 18.37 -20.89 4.34
N VAL A 326 19.34 -20.27 3.65
CA VAL A 326 20.71 -20.13 4.12
C VAL A 326 20.88 -18.80 4.83
N ALA A 327 21.42 -18.86 6.05
CA ALA A 327 21.74 -17.67 6.81
C ALA A 327 22.83 -16.84 6.14
N ASP A 328 22.51 -15.58 5.86
CA ASP A 328 23.40 -14.63 5.18
C ASP A 328 22.95 -13.18 5.47
N SER A 329 23.66 -12.20 4.93
CA SER A 329 23.39 -10.77 5.08
C SER A 329 23.32 -10.05 3.73
N GLY A 330 22.27 -9.26 3.56
CA GLY A 330 22.00 -8.44 2.39
C GLY A 330 22.00 -6.96 2.74
N SER A 331 22.42 -6.14 1.79
CA SER A 331 22.34 -4.68 1.91
C SER A 331 21.95 -4.03 0.59
N VAL A 332 21.10 -3.02 0.69
CA VAL A 332 20.65 -2.23 -0.45
C VAL A 332 20.87 -0.75 -0.14
N LYS A 333 21.57 -0.05 -1.04
CA LYS A 333 21.67 1.40 -0.99
C LYS A 333 20.46 1.99 -1.69
N VAL A 334 19.59 2.65 -0.93
CA VAL A 334 18.41 3.33 -1.47
C VAL A 334 18.70 4.82 -1.60
N GLY A 335 18.46 5.36 -2.79
CA GLY A 335 18.45 6.80 -3.05
C GLY A 335 17.05 7.36 -3.02
N PHE A 336 16.89 8.51 -2.40
CA PHE A 336 15.65 9.27 -2.32
C PHE A 336 15.89 10.61 -3.02
N LYS A 337 15.08 10.95 -4.01
CA LYS A 337 15.22 12.18 -4.78
C LYS A 337 13.89 12.88 -4.92
N ASN A 338 13.84 14.16 -4.61
CA ASN A 338 12.67 14.97 -4.88
C ASN A 338 12.52 15.15 -6.40
N MET A 339 11.33 14.84 -6.92
CA MET A 339 11.07 14.86 -8.36
C MET A 339 11.11 16.27 -8.95
N ASN A 340 10.74 17.27 -8.15
CA ASN A 340 10.66 18.65 -8.59
C ASN A 340 11.82 19.52 -8.04
N LYS A 341 12.64 18.99 -7.11
CA LYS A 341 13.82 19.65 -6.54
C LYS A 341 15.03 18.70 -6.47
N PRO A 342 15.74 18.46 -7.58
CA PRO A 342 16.81 17.45 -7.63
C PRO A 342 17.91 17.56 -6.57
N ASN A 343 18.18 18.76 -6.03
CA ASN A 343 19.15 18.97 -4.95
C ASN A 343 18.63 18.60 -3.55
N ASN A 344 17.33 18.35 -3.38
CA ASN A 344 16.77 17.69 -2.19
C ASN A 344 16.79 16.17 -2.43
N SER A 345 17.97 15.59 -2.20
CA SER A 345 18.23 14.16 -2.38
C SER A 345 19.03 13.60 -1.22
N PHE A 346 18.75 12.34 -0.87
CA PHE A 346 19.39 11.61 0.22
C PHE A 346 19.70 10.17 -0.23
N SER A 347 20.56 9.48 0.51
CA SER A 347 20.72 8.04 0.34
C SER A 347 21.10 7.41 1.66
N LEU A 348 20.61 6.21 1.93
CA LEU A 348 21.01 5.40 3.07
C LEU A 348 21.14 3.93 2.68
N TRP A 349 21.83 3.18 3.52
CA TRP A 349 21.89 1.73 3.44
C TRP A 349 20.79 1.13 4.31
N LEU A 350 19.96 0.30 3.71
CA LEU A 350 19.04 -0.59 4.40
C LEU A 350 19.64 -2.00 4.35
N LYS A 351 19.60 -2.70 5.48
CA LYS A 351 20.35 -3.94 5.67
C LYS A 351 19.49 -4.97 6.39
N ALA A 352 19.65 -6.23 5.99
CA ALA A 352 19.03 -7.35 6.66
C ALA A 352 20.05 -8.48 6.84
N SER A 353 20.00 -9.14 7.98
CA SER A 353 20.84 -10.30 8.30
C SER A 353 20.00 -11.44 8.83
N THR A 354 20.29 -12.65 8.40
CA THR A 354 19.70 -13.85 9.00
C THR A 354 20.78 -14.61 9.75
N LEU A 355 20.40 -15.18 10.88
CA LEU A 355 21.30 -15.97 11.72
C LEU A 355 20.89 -17.44 11.65
N PRO A 356 21.84 -18.39 11.55
CA PRO A 356 21.50 -19.81 11.61
C PRO A 356 20.77 -20.10 12.92
N ASN A 357 19.76 -20.98 12.87
CA ASN A 357 18.93 -21.37 14.02
C ASN A 357 19.72 -21.90 15.23
N ASP A 358 21.04 -22.15 15.10
CA ASP A 358 21.87 -22.86 16.07
C ASP A 358 23.00 -22.04 16.72
N VAL A 359 23.08 -20.71 16.53
CA VAL A 359 24.13 -19.88 17.19
C VAL A 359 23.67 -18.58 17.84
N GLY A 360 22.35 -18.37 17.97
CA GLY A 360 21.79 -17.28 18.77
C GLY A 360 21.09 -17.81 20.02
N ILE A 361 21.28 -17.15 21.17
CA ILE A 361 20.29 -17.26 22.25
C ILE A 361 18.97 -16.83 21.61
N LYS A 362 17.95 -17.69 21.63
CA LYS A 362 16.59 -17.30 21.28
C LYS A 362 16.29 -16.02 22.06
N ASP A 363 16.20 -14.89 21.36
CA ASP A 363 15.43 -13.76 21.86
C ASP A 363 14.01 -14.31 22.01
N LEU A 364 13.71 -14.76 23.22
CA LEU A 364 12.36 -15.07 23.63
C LEU A 364 11.59 -13.81 23.36
N GLN A 365 10.67 -13.89 22.39
CA GLN A 365 9.64 -12.90 22.14
C GLN A 365 9.19 -12.34 23.50
N ASN A 366 9.42 -11.05 23.70
CA ASN A 366 9.12 -10.32 24.93
C ASN A 366 7.71 -10.66 25.44
N GLN A 367 7.61 -11.58 26.40
CA GLN A 367 6.83 -11.23 27.57
C GLN A 367 7.70 -10.25 28.34
N GLU A 368 7.38 -8.96 28.24
CA GLU A 368 8.10 -7.91 28.96
C GLU A 368 8.05 -8.20 30.48
N ILE A 369 9.06 -8.89 31.00
CA ILE A 369 9.29 -8.96 32.44
C ILE A 369 9.78 -7.58 32.83
N LEU A 370 8.99 -6.87 33.64
CA LEU A 370 9.40 -5.60 34.21
C LEU A 370 10.61 -5.86 35.12
N PHE A 371 11.78 -5.42 34.67
CA PHE A 371 13.02 -5.45 35.44
C PHE A 371 13.82 -4.18 35.14
N ALA A 372 13.85 -3.22 36.07
CA ALA A 372 14.67 -2.02 35.97
C ALA A 372 15.47 -1.79 37.25
N LEU A 373 16.55 -1.00 37.14
CA LEU A 373 17.51 -0.74 38.19
C LEU A 373 17.56 0.76 38.45
N TYR A 374 17.42 1.18 39.71
CA TYR A 374 17.54 2.59 40.08
C TYR A 374 18.12 2.76 41.49
N PRO A 375 19.08 3.67 41.70
CA PRO A 375 19.82 4.39 40.68
C PRO A 375 20.82 3.49 39.94
N ASN A 376 21.16 3.84 38.70
CA ASN A 376 22.26 3.24 37.95
C ASN A 376 22.92 4.33 37.09
N PRO A 377 24.11 4.85 37.44
CA PRO A 377 25.06 4.30 38.43
C PRO A 377 24.58 4.29 39.89
N ALA A 378 24.98 3.28 40.66
CA ALA A 378 24.68 3.11 42.08
C ALA A 378 25.92 3.38 42.95
N SER A 379 25.73 3.97 44.13
CA SER A 379 26.80 4.24 45.11
C SER A 379 26.78 3.24 46.26
N ASN A 380 25.67 3.14 46.99
CA ASN A 380 25.55 2.30 48.19
C ASN A 380 24.51 1.18 48.05
N SER A 381 23.49 1.37 47.23
CA SER A 381 22.50 0.35 46.92
C SER A 381 21.87 0.60 45.56
N VAL A 382 21.25 -0.45 45.01
CA VAL A 382 20.41 -0.37 43.81
C VAL A 382 19.06 -1.00 44.11
N SER A 383 17.98 -0.29 43.79
CA SER A 383 16.61 -0.79 43.86
C SER A 383 16.20 -1.45 42.56
N ILE A 384 15.39 -2.50 42.68
CA ILE A 384 14.94 -3.35 41.60
C ILE A 384 13.44 -3.13 41.42
N ILE A 385 13.07 -2.67 40.23
CA ILE A 385 11.69 -2.43 39.83
C ILE A 385 11.19 -3.66 39.08
N THR A 386 10.24 -4.38 39.66
CA THR A 386 9.62 -5.56 39.05
C THR A 386 8.18 -5.77 39.51
N ASP A 387 7.36 -6.37 38.66
CA ASP A 387 6.00 -6.81 38.97
C ASP A 387 5.95 -8.26 39.51
N LYS A 388 7.10 -8.93 39.61
CA LYS A 388 7.19 -10.35 39.97
C LYS A 388 7.34 -10.55 41.47
N LYS A 389 6.58 -11.51 42.00
CA LYS A 389 6.58 -11.88 43.44
C LYS A 389 7.69 -12.86 43.81
N TYR A 390 8.11 -13.71 42.88
CA TYR A 390 9.12 -14.73 43.11
C TYR A 390 10.25 -14.60 42.09
N PHE A 391 11.46 -14.29 42.54
CA PHE A 391 12.64 -14.09 41.70
C PHE A 391 13.94 -14.19 42.50
N THR A 392 15.04 -14.43 41.80
CA THR A 392 16.41 -14.38 42.31
C THR A 392 17.17 -13.27 41.59
N ILE A 393 17.99 -12.56 42.36
CA ILE A 393 18.94 -11.56 41.87
C ILE A 393 20.34 -12.08 42.11
N SER A 394 21.18 -12.01 41.08
CA SER A 394 22.59 -12.39 41.18
C SER A 394 23.46 -11.31 40.54
N VAL A 395 24.47 -10.83 41.25
CA VAL A 395 25.42 -9.83 40.75
C VAL A 395 26.75 -10.52 40.45
N TYR A 396 27.21 -10.39 39.21
CA TYR A 396 28.46 -10.94 38.72
C TYR A 396 29.47 -9.83 38.42
N ASN A 397 30.75 -10.11 38.64
CA ASN A 397 31.83 -9.25 38.15
C ASN A 397 32.11 -9.53 36.65
N THR A 398 33.04 -8.77 36.05
CA THR A 398 33.39 -8.87 34.62
C THR A 398 34.06 -10.20 34.22
N ILE A 399 34.50 -11.02 35.17
CA ILE A 399 35.03 -12.36 34.92
C ILE A 399 33.98 -13.46 35.14
N GLY A 400 32.71 -13.11 35.38
CA GLY A 400 31.60 -14.05 35.56
C GLY A 400 31.50 -14.69 36.94
N LYS A 401 32.24 -14.22 37.94
CA LYS A 401 32.13 -14.70 39.34
C LYS A 401 30.92 -14.04 40.02
N GLU A 402 30.03 -14.85 40.59
CA GLU A 402 28.92 -14.37 41.43
C GLU A 402 29.47 -13.76 42.73
N ILE A 403 29.05 -12.53 43.03
CA ILE A 403 29.49 -11.75 44.19
C ILE A 403 28.35 -11.55 45.18
N ILE A 404 27.12 -11.38 44.69
CA ILE A 404 25.92 -11.19 45.51
C ILE A 404 24.82 -12.09 44.95
N ARG A 405 24.05 -12.72 45.84
CA ARG A 405 22.82 -13.44 45.51
C ARG A 405 21.75 -13.14 46.54
N GLU A 406 20.57 -12.74 46.07
CA GLU A 406 19.42 -12.37 46.89
C GLU A 406 18.15 -12.99 46.31
N ASP A 407 17.27 -13.52 47.17
CA ASP A 407 15.98 -14.08 46.74
C ASP A 407 14.83 -13.18 47.18
N ASN A 408 13.99 -12.79 46.23
CA ASN A 408 12.78 -11.97 46.42
C ASN A 408 13.03 -10.60 47.08
N ASN A 409 14.25 -10.07 46.96
CA ASN A 409 14.66 -8.80 47.52
C ASN A 409 14.71 -7.72 46.43
N THR A 410 14.00 -6.61 46.62
CA THR A 410 13.96 -5.49 45.66
C THR A 410 15.05 -4.44 45.91
N SER A 411 16.00 -4.70 46.81
CA SER A 411 17.14 -3.84 47.07
C SER A 411 18.41 -4.66 47.21
N VAL A 412 19.47 -4.25 46.52
CA VAL A 412 20.80 -4.86 46.61
C VAL A 412 21.77 -3.86 47.21
N ASN A 413 22.42 -4.23 48.31
CA ASN A 413 23.50 -3.44 48.90
C ASN A 413 24.77 -3.54 48.03
N THR A 414 25.24 -2.42 47.52
CA THR A 414 26.44 -2.32 46.66
C THR A 414 27.60 -1.58 47.34
N GLU A 415 27.48 -1.23 48.63
CA GLU A 415 28.47 -0.48 49.40
C GLU A 415 29.82 -1.22 49.52
N HIS A 416 29.85 -2.53 49.36
CA HIS A 416 31.08 -3.33 49.39
C HIS A 416 31.71 -3.53 47.99
N LEU A 417 31.02 -3.11 46.91
CA LEU A 417 31.52 -3.23 45.54
C LEU A 417 32.47 -2.06 45.21
N GLN A 418 33.50 -2.29 44.39
CA GLN A 418 34.42 -1.24 43.92
C GLN A 418 33.82 -0.49 42.73
N ASN A 419 34.30 0.71 42.44
CA ASN A 419 33.89 1.45 41.24
C ASN A 419 34.18 0.62 39.98
N GLY A 420 33.19 0.43 39.12
CA GLY A 420 33.32 -0.47 37.97
C GLY A 420 32.00 -0.95 37.39
N ILE A 421 32.11 -1.88 36.44
CA ILE A 421 30.97 -2.49 35.76
C ILE A 421 30.72 -3.89 36.34
N TYR A 422 29.47 -4.17 36.66
CA TYR A 422 28.95 -5.46 37.09
C TYR A 422 27.75 -5.84 36.22
N PHE A 423 27.37 -7.12 36.27
CA PHE A 423 26.17 -7.63 35.62
C PHE A 423 25.20 -8.12 36.68
N ILE A 424 24.01 -7.54 36.73
CA ILE A 424 22.94 -7.99 37.63
C ILE A 424 21.93 -8.80 36.82
N VAL A 425 21.69 -10.02 37.27
CA VAL A 425 20.83 -11.01 36.62
C VAL A 425 19.59 -11.20 37.48
N PHE A 426 18.44 -10.99 36.87
CA PHE A 426 17.12 -11.31 37.40
C PHE A 426 16.70 -12.67 36.84
N SER A 427 16.27 -13.60 37.69
CA SER A 427 15.79 -14.92 37.29
C SER A 427 14.46 -15.21 37.97
N ASN A 428 13.46 -15.68 37.22
CA ASN A 428 12.22 -16.21 37.78
C ASN A 428 11.76 -17.43 36.98
N SER A 429 10.53 -17.91 37.22
CA SER A 429 9.95 -19.03 36.46
C SER A 429 9.65 -18.71 34.99
N GLN A 430 9.62 -17.44 34.60
CA GLN A 430 9.31 -16.97 33.24
C GLN A 430 10.57 -16.73 32.40
N GLY A 431 11.72 -16.52 33.03
CA GLY A 431 12.98 -16.34 32.31
C GLY A 431 14.09 -15.68 33.13
N ILE A 432 15.18 -15.39 32.44
CA ILE A 432 16.37 -14.75 32.99
C ILE A 432 16.65 -13.48 32.19
N ILE A 433 16.85 -12.35 32.87
CA ILE A 433 17.21 -11.07 32.27
C ILE A 433 18.48 -10.54 32.94
N SER A 434 19.45 -10.12 32.13
CA SER A 434 20.66 -9.46 32.63
C SER A 434 20.66 -7.97 32.30
N LYS A 435 21.11 -7.14 33.24
CA LYS A 435 21.35 -5.71 33.03
C LYS A 435 22.74 -5.32 33.52
N LYS A 436 23.31 -4.30 32.88
CA LYS A 436 24.56 -3.67 33.31
C LYS A 436 24.31 -2.83 34.57
N LEU A 437 25.06 -3.08 35.63
CA LEU A 437 25.11 -2.27 36.85
C LEU A 437 26.44 -1.52 36.89
N ILE A 438 26.39 -0.20 37.04
CA ILE A 438 27.56 0.67 37.14
C ILE A 438 27.67 1.10 38.60
N ILE A 439 28.81 0.83 39.24
CA ILE A 439 29.12 1.34 40.58
C ILE A 439 29.99 2.58 40.46
N ALA A 440 29.51 3.69 41.01
CA ALA A 440 30.21 4.98 41.03
C ALA A 440 30.00 5.65 42.41
N LYS A 441 31.00 5.50 43.28
CA LYS A 441 31.10 6.13 44.61
C LYS A 441 31.96 7.37 44.58
#